data_AF-A0A756L9U6-F1
#
_entry.id   AF-A0A756L9U6-F1
#
_cell.length_a   1.000
_cell.length_b   1.000
_cell.length_c   1.000
_cell.angle_alpha   90.00
_cell.angle_beta   90.00
_cell.angle_gamma   90.00
#
_symmetry.space_group_name_H-M   'P 1'
#
loop_
_entity.id
_entity.type
_entity.pdbx_description
1 polymer ?
#
loop_
_entity_poly.entity_id
_entity_poly.type
_entity_poly.pdbx_seq_one_letter_code
_entity_poly.pdbx_strand_id
1 'polypeptide(L)'
;MSIEISKKLKAIREAEGLSQAKFADLIGIAVGTIKQYETGIRGVGTEVLLKVTMHSRLKKYTTWLMSNETNEAAGQISPSLSPDGRESTSHSQTLRKTGARHG
;
A
#
# COMPACT_ATOMS: atom_id res chain seq x y z
N MET A 1 14.40 -4.97 -6.92
CA MET A 1 13.18 -4.26 -7.37
C MET A 1 11.90 -5.08 -7.17
N SER A 2 11.78 -6.30 -7.71
CA SER A 2 10.54 -7.09 -7.59
C SER A 2 10.14 -7.49 -6.15
N ILE A 3 11.10 -7.78 -5.27
CA ILE A 3 10.83 -8.15 -3.88
C ILE A 3 10.14 -7.01 -3.12
N GLU A 4 10.48 -5.76 -3.45
CA GLU A 4 9.89 -4.58 -2.83
C GLU A 4 8.44 -4.37 -3.27
N ILE A 5 8.11 -4.62 -4.55
CA ILE A 5 6.73 -4.54 -5.04
C ILE A 5 5.83 -5.59 -4.37
N SER A 6 6.31 -6.82 -4.21
CA SER A 6 5.56 -7.86 -3.51
C SER A 6 5.21 -7.46 -2.06
N LYS A 7 6.17 -6.86 -1.34
CA LYS A 7 5.94 -6.34 0.03
C LYS A 7 4.92 -5.20 0.03
N LYS A 8 4.97 -4.30 -0.96
CA LYS A 8 3.99 -3.21 -1.09
C LYS A 8 2.58 -3.73 -1.34
N LEU A 9 2.41 -4.73 -2.19
CA LEU A 9 1.10 -5.37 -2.40
C LEU A 9 0.56 -6.03 -1.13
N LYS A 10 1.44 -6.70 -0.36
CA LYS A 10 1.08 -7.27 0.93
C LYS A 10 0.59 -6.19 1.91
N ALA A 11 1.31 -5.07 2.00
CA ALA A 11 0.92 -3.94 2.86
C ALA A 11 -0.44 -3.36 2.47
N ILE A 12 -0.71 -3.18 1.17
CA ILE A 12 -2.03 -2.75 0.66
C ILE A 12 -3.12 -3.74 1.09
N ARG A 13 -2.88 -5.04 0.89
CA ARG A 13 -3.84 -6.09 1.26
C ARG A 13 -4.18 -6.04 2.76
N GLU A 14 -3.17 -5.90 3.60
CA GLU A 14 -3.33 -5.87 5.06
C GLU A 14 -4.05 -4.61 5.53
N ALA A 15 -3.75 -3.45 4.94
CA ALA A 15 -4.44 -2.19 5.19
C ALA A 15 -5.91 -2.16 4.71
N GLU A 16 -6.30 -3.07 3.83
CA GLU A 16 -7.70 -3.28 3.43
C GLU A 16 -8.39 -4.37 4.26
N GLY A 17 -7.69 -4.98 5.23
CA GLY A 17 -8.20 -6.06 6.05
C GLY A 17 -8.52 -7.34 5.26
N LEU A 18 -7.90 -7.52 4.08
CA LEU A 18 -8.21 -8.62 3.17
C LEU A 18 -7.33 -9.84 3.42
N SER A 19 -7.94 -11.03 3.35
CA SER A 19 -7.18 -12.28 3.23
C SER A 19 -6.55 -12.38 1.84
N GLN A 20 -5.56 -13.27 1.66
CA GLN A 20 -4.96 -13.51 0.34
C GLN A 20 -6.01 -13.93 -0.70
N ALA A 21 -6.99 -14.77 -0.31
CA ALA A 21 -8.08 -15.19 -1.18
C ALA A 21 -8.95 -13.99 -1.60
N LYS A 22 -9.43 -13.19 -0.64
CA LYS A 22 -10.27 -12.02 -0.95
C LYS A 22 -9.53 -11.00 -1.82
N PHE A 23 -8.24 -10.81 -1.61
CA PHE A 23 -7.43 -9.91 -2.43
C PHE A 23 -7.23 -10.46 -3.85
N ALA A 24 -6.98 -11.76 -3.98
CA ALA A 24 -6.87 -12.43 -5.27
C ALA A 24 -8.18 -12.33 -6.07
N ASP A 25 -9.32 -12.56 -5.42
CA ASP A 25 -10.65 -12.41 -6.03
C ASP A 25 -10.90 -10.95 -6.45
N LEU A 26 -10.53 -10.00 -5.60
CA LEU A 26 -10.73 -8.56 -5.83
C LEU A 26 -9.99 -8.03 -7.07
N ILE A 27 -8.81 -8.57 -7.38
CA ILE A 27 -8.06 -8.20 -8.60
C ILE A 27 -8.21 -9.24 -9.73
N GLY A 28 -8.96 -10.31 -9.50
CA GLY A 28 -9.25 -11.37 -10.46
C GLY A 28 -8.03 -12.19 -10.87
N ILE A 29 -7.28 -12.72 -9.90
CA ILE A 29 -6.18 -13.68 -10.13
C ILE A 29 -6.26 -14.85 -9.16
N ALA A 30 -5.46 -15.91 -9.38
CA ALA A 30 -5.43 -17.06 -8.49
C ALA A 30 -4.78 -16.75 -7.12
N VAL A 31 -5.36 -17.25 -6.02
CA VAL A 31 -4.80 -17.10 -4.66
C VAL A 31 -3.38 -17.65 -4.53
N GLY A 32 -3.06 -18.75 -5.24
CA GLY A 32 -1.71 -19.30 -5.28
C GLY A 32 -0.69 -18.32 -5.88
N THR A 33 -1.11 -17.47 -6.81
CA THR A 33 -0.27 -16.42 -7.40
C THR A 33 0.04 -15.32 -6.39
N ILE A 34 -0.94 -14.89 -5.58
CA ILE A 34 -0.69 -13.95 -4.47
C ILE A 34 0.31 -14.54 -3.47
N LYS A 35 0.13 -15.80 -3.08
CA LYS A 35 1.06 -16.49 -2.17
C LYS A 35 2.49 -16.48 -2.71
N GLN A 36 2.69 -16.79 -3.99
CA GLN A 36 4.00 -16.79 -4.63
C GLN A 36 4.65 -15.40 -4.68
N TYR A 37 3.86 -14.34 -4.85
CA TYR A 37 4.38 -12.97 -4.78
C TYR A 37 4.85 -12.65 -3.37
N GLU A 38 4.01 -12.90 -2.36
CA GLU A 38 4.30 -12.56 -0.97
C GLU A 38 5.47 -13.38 -0.38
N THR A 39 5.72 -14.59 -0.87
CA THR A 39 6.89 -15.40 -0.48
C THR A 39 8.13 -15.14 -1.35
N GLY A 40 8.04 -14.28 -2.36
CA GLY A 40 9.14 -13.95 -3.26
C GLY A 40 9.50 -15.06 -4.26
N ILE A 41 8.70 -16.13 -4.36
CA ILE A 41 8.89 -17.21 -5.34
C ILE A 41 8.70 -16.68 -6.77
N ARG A 42 7.78 -15.74 -6.96
CA ARG A 42 7.48 -15.13 -8.26
C ARG A 42 7.52 -13.61 -8.14
N GLY A 43 8.05 -12.95 -9.17
CA GLY A 43 7.94 -11.51 -9.30
C GLY A 43 6.55 -11.06 -9.75
N VAL A 44 6.15 -9.87 -9.30
CA VAL A 44 4.88 -9.26 -9.69
C VAL A 44 4.98 -8.75 -11.14
N GLY A 45 4.05 -9.19 -11.99
CA GLY A 45 3.97 -8.75 -13.38
C GLY A 45 3.18 -7.45 -13.56
N THR A 46 3.38 -6.79 -14.70
CA THR A 46 2.71 -5.51 -15.05
C THR A 46 1.19 -5.60 -15.03
N GLU A 47 0.61 -6.73 -15.44
CA GLU A 47 -0.85 -6.93 -15.43
C GLU A 47 -1.44 -6.80 -14.02
N VAL A 48 -0.75 -7.34 -13.01
CA VAL A 48 -1.19 -7.26 -11.61
C VAL A 48 -1.07 -5.83 -11.10
N LEU A 49 0.00 -5.12 -11.47
CA LEU A 49 0.14 -3.70 -11.13
C LEU A 49 -1.01 -2.88 -11.71
N LEU A 50 -1.34 -3.06 -12.99
CA LEU A 50 -2.47 -2.37 -13.64
C LEU A 50 -3.80 -2.67 -12.96
N LYS A 51 -4.06 -3.95 -12.65
CA LYS A 51 -5.28 -4.35 -11.92
C LYS A 51 -5.38 -3.63 -10.57
N VAL A 52 -4.28 -3.51 -9.82
CA VAL A 52 -4.27 -2.83 -8.52
C VAL A 52 -4.43 -1.31 -8.67
N THR A 53 -3.68 -0.66 -9.57
CA THR A 53 -3.69 0.80 -9.71
C THR A 53 -4.98 1.34 -10.34
N MET A 54 -5.70 0.51 -11.10
CA MET A 54 -6.97 0.88 -11.72
C MET A 54 -8.20 0.47 -10.90
N HIS A 55 -8.05 -0.40 -9.89
CA HIS A 55 -9.18 -0.86 -9.08
C HIS A 55 -9.70 0.27 -8.19
N SER A 56 -11.02 0.52 -8.22
CA SER A 56 -11.67 1.64 -7.52
C SER A 56 -11.33 1.75 -6.03
N ARG A 57 -11.21 0.60 -5.35
CA ARG A 57 -10.84 0.50 -3.92
C ARG A 57 -9.34 0.67 -3.65
N LEU A 58 -8.48 0.29 -4.59
CA LEU A 58 -7.02 0.20 -4.38
C LEU A 58 -6.24 1.34 -5.03
N LYS A 59 -6.84 2.04 -6.00
CA LYS A 59 -6.20 3.14 -6.75
C LYS A 59 -5.66 4.27 -5.86
N LYS A 60 -6.14 4.38 -4.62
CA LYS A 60 -5.65 5.32 -3.59
C LYS A 60 -4.20 5.04 -3.18
N TYR A 61 -3.64 3.87 -3.49
CA TYR A 61 -2.25 3.52 -3.18
C TYR A 61 -1.30 3.64 -4.37
N THR A 62 -1.76 4.13 -5.54
CA THR A 62 -1.02 4.07 -6.80
C THR A 62 0.33 4.78 -6.72
N THR A 63 0.33 6.03 -6.28
CA THR A 63 1.56 6.83 -6.20
C THR A 63 2.56 6.21 -5.22
N TRP A 64 2.08 5.66 -4.11
CA TRP A 64 2.93 5.00 -3.12
C TRP A 64 3.50 3.68 -3.65
N LEU A 65 2.69 2.89 -4.34
CA LEU A 65 3.09 1.63 -4.95
C LEU A 65 4.19 1.84 -6.00
N MET A 66 3.97 2.81 -6.91
CA MET A 66 4.81 3.01 -8.09
C MET A 66 6.04 3.89 -7.83
N SER A 67 5.90 4.97 -7.05
CA SER A 67 6.93 6.00 -6.89
C SER A 67 7.39 6.20 -5.45
N ASN A 68 6.83 5.47 -4.48
CA ASN A 68 7.13 5.63 -3.05
C ASN A 68 6.79 7.02 -2.48
N GLU A 69 5.85 7.72 -3.13
CA GLU A 69 5.37 9.04 -2.76
C GLU A 69 3.89 8.99 -2.36
N THR A 70 3.41 10.00 -1.65
CA THR A 70 1.98 10.14 -1.28
C THR A 70 1.52 11.57 -1.58
N ASN A 71 0.22 11.74 -1.83
CA ASN A 71 -0.45 13.02 -1.99
C ASN A 71 -1.88 12.92 -1.47
N GLU A 72 -2.05 13.14 -0.17
CA GLU A 72 -3.32 13.00 0.54
C GLU A 72 -4.40 13.93 -0.03
N ALA A 73 -4.02 15.15 -0.43
CA ALA A 73 -4.94 16.12 -1.03
C ALA A 73 -5.54 15.61 -2.37
N ALA A 74 -4.82 14.76 -3.10
CA ALA A 74 -5.28 14.09 -4.31
C ALA A 74 -5.87 12.69 -4.04
N GLY A 75 -6.06 12.30 -2.78
CA GLY A 75 -6.55 10.97 -2.39
C GLY A 75 -5.54 9.83 -2.63
N GLN A 76 -4.25 10.14 -2.75
CA GLN A 76 -3.17 9.17 -2.88
C GLN A 76 -2.46 8.99 -1.53
N ILE A 77 -2.67 7.87 -0.87
CA ILE A 77 -2.22 7.60 0.50
C ILE A 77 -1.30 6.39 0.56
N SER A 78 -0.55 6.24 1.65
CA SER A 78 0.13 4.99 1.98
C SER A 78 -0.82 4.04 2.72
N PRO A 79 -0.57 2.71 2.70
CA PRO A 79 -1.34 1.74 3.47
C PRO A 79 -1.44 2.04 4.97
N SER A 80 -0.41 2.67 5.56
CA SER A 80 -0.39 3.07 6.98
C SER A 80 -1.38 4.19 7.34
N LEU A 81 -1.89 4.91 6.35
CA LEU A 81 -2.87 5.98 6.51
C LEU A 81 -4.27 5.54 6.04
N SER A 82 -4.45 4.25 5.72
CA SER A 82 -5.75 3.73 5.31
C SER A 82 -6.72 3.70 6.49
N PRO A 83 -7.90 4.34 6.38
CA PRO A 83 -8.92 4.29 7.42
C PRO A 83 -9.58 2.90 7.57
N ASP A 84 -9.43 2.02 6.57
CA ASP A 84 -10.13 0.73 6.49
C ASP A 84 -9.39 -0.44 7.18
N GLY A 85 -8.20 -0.19 7.74
CA GLY A 85 -7.31 -1.25 8.22
C GLY A 85 -6.66 -0.95 9.56
N ARG A 86 -7.34 -1.36 10.65
CA ARG A 86 -6.82 -1.56 12.01
C ARG A 86 -6.07 -0.36 12.62
N GLU A 87 -6.71 0.27 13.61
CA GLU A 87 -6.15 1.12 14.67
C GLU A 87 -4.62 1.30 14.56
N SER A 88 -4.24 2.40 13.95
CA SER A 88 -2.87 2.87 13.84
C SER A 88 -2.32 3.08 15.25
N THR A 89 -1.49 2.17 15.74
CA THR A 89 -0.75 2.37 17.00
C THR A 89 0.23 3.51 16.81
N SER A 90 -0.23 4.70 17.24
CA SER A 90 0.48 5.82 17.85
C SER A 90 1.85 6.21 17.34
N HIS A 91 1.84 7.38 16.69
CA HIS A 91 2.57 8.58 17.14
C HIS A 91 4.03 8.41 17.56
N SER A 92 4.93 8.66 16.61
CA SER A 92 6.20 9.32 16.93
C SER A 92 6.58 10.28 15.81
N GLN A 93 5.83 11.39 15.72
CA GLN A 93 6.32 12.59 15.05
C GLN A 93 6.49 13.67 16.12
N THR A 94 7.70 13.71 16.65
CA THR A 94 8.21 14.81 17.46
C THR A 94 8.12 16.09 16.65
N LEU A 95 7.18 16.95 17.03
CA LEU A 95 7.04 18.32 16.56
C LEU A 95 8.34 19.09 16.88
N ARG A 96 9.19 19.31 15.87
CA ARG A 96 10.27 20.31 15.96
C ARG A 96 9.64 21.70 15.86
N LYS A 97 9.39 22.32 17.01
CA LYS A 97 9.02 23.74 17.11
C LYS A 97 10.30 24.58 17.03
N THR A 98 10.66 25.04 15.83
CA THR A 98 11.62 26.12 15.62
C THR A 98 10.92 27.45 15.96
N GLY A 99 11.22 28.00 17.14
CA GLY A 99 10.86 29.36 17.51
C GLY A 99 12.08 30.26 17.40
N ALA A 100 12.10 31.14 16.40
CA ALA A 100 12.98 32.30 16.35
C ALA A 100 12.24 33.52 16.93
N ARG A 101 12.86 34.24 17.86
CA ARG A 101 12.68 35.69 18.17
C ARG A 101 13.68 36.03 19.28
N HIS A 102 14.76 36.74 18.98
CA HIS A 102 14.88 38.21 18.97
C HIS A 102 14.48 38.84 20.31
N GLY A 103 15.50 39.35 20.99
CA GLY A 103 15.48 40.13 22.23
C GLY A 103 16.92 40.43 22.61
#